data_AF-A0A1D8IK43-F1
#
_entry.id   AF-A0A1D8IK43-F1
#
_cell.length_a   1.000
_cell.length_b   1.000
_cell.length_c   1.000
_cell.angle_alpha   90.00
_cell.angle_beta   90.00
_cell.angle_gamma   90.00
#
_symmetry.space_group_name_H-M   'P 1'
#
loop_
_entity.id
_entity.type
_entity.pdbx_description
1 polymer ?
#
loop_
_entity_poly.entity_id
_entity_poly.type
_entity_poly.pdbx_seq_one_letter_code
_entity_poly.pdbx_strand_id
1 'polypeptide(L)'
;MADTPPQDTPWRHQGDDLRLAVRVQPRASRTRLGEHANGRLRVYLSAPPTDGRANTQLIELIAKAFGVAKSRVHLLRGAQSRNKDLLIESPGCLPSLNIPAPD
;
A
#
# COMPACT_ATOMS: atom_id res chain seq x y z
N MET A 1 -28.13 5.66 -14.52
CA MET A 1 -27.53 7.02 -14.62
C MET A 1 -27.52 7.59 -13.21
N ALA A 2 -26.43 7.87 -12.50
CA ALA A 2 -25.00 7.56 -12.56
C ALA A 2 -24.66 7.34 -11.06
N ASP A 3 -23.95 6.30 -10.65
CA ASP A 3 -22.50 6.31 -10.70
C ASP A 3 -22.00 4.87 -10.55
N THR A 4 -21.13 4.50 -11.47
CA THR A 4 -20.15 3.42 -11.47
C THR A 4 -19.75 2.98 -10.05
N PRO A 5 -19.61 1.66 -9.75
CA PRO A 5 -18.96 1.27 -8.50
C PRO A 5 -17.61 2.00 -8.44
N PRO A 6 -17.30 2.78 -7.40
CA PRO A 6 -15.96 3.32 -7.29
C PRO A 6 -15.04 2.12 -7.12
N GLN A 7 -14.41 1.72 -8.23
CA GLN A 7 -13.35 0.70 -8.30
C GLN A 7 -12.08 1.27 -7.68
N ASP A 8 -12.23 1.93 -6.53
CA ASP A 8 -11.29 2.77 -5.81
C ASP A 8 -10.37 1.87 -4.97
N THR A 9 -9.98 0.78 -5.61
CA THR A 9 -9.12 -0.25 -5.09
C THR A 9 -7.71 0.33 -5.07
N PRO A 10 -7.07 0.41 -3.89
CA PRO A 10 -5.74 0.98 -3.80
C PRO A 10 -4.66 0.06 -4.38
N TRP A 11 -5.02 -1.16 -4.77
CA TRP A 11 -4.16 -2.11 -5.47
C TRP A 11 -4.65 -2.38 -6.89
N ARG A 12 -3.70 -2.54 -7.81
CA ARG A 12 -3.94 -2.86 -9.21
C ARG A 12 -3.00 -3.95 -9.68
N HIS A 13 -3.56 -5.04 -10.18
CA HIS A 13 -2.77 -6.14 -10.74
C HIS A 13 -2.11 -5.71 -12.07
N GLN A 14 -0.86 -6.12 -12.26
CA GLN A 14 -0.03 -5.91 -13.45
C GLN A 14 0.62 -7.25 -13.79
N GLY A 15 -0.16 -8.18 -14.36
CA GLY A 15 0.31 -9.55 -14.57
C GLY A 15 0.49 -10.26 -13.24
N ASP A 16 1.72 -10.69 -12.94
CA ASP A 16 2.09 -11.35 -11.67
C ASP A 16 2.31 -10.36 -10.51
N ASP A 17 2.53 -9.08 -10.83
CA ASP A 17 2.81 -8.05 -9.84
C ASP A 17 1.56 -7.30 -9.40
N LEU A 18 1.60 -6.74 -8.19
CA LEU A 18 0.54 -5.93 -7.61
C LEU A 18 1.04 -4.51 -7.31
N ARG A 19 0.51 -3.51 -8.01
CA ARG A 19 0.77 -2.10 -7.70
C ARG A 19 -0.15 -1.61 -6.60
N LEU A 20 0.39 -1.27 -5.44
CA LEU A 20 -0.32 -0.72 -4.29
C LEU A 20 -0.01 0.76 -4.11
N ALA A 21 -1.01 1.61 -4.30
CA ALA A 21 -0.97 3.02 -3.99
C ALA A 21 -1.27 3.23 -2.50
N VAL A 22 -0.29 3.72 -1.75
CA VAL A 22 -0.39 3.98 -0.32
C VAL A 22 -0.19 5.47 -0.03
N ARG A 23 -0.90 5.97 0.98
CA ARG A 23 -0.73 7.31 1.51
C ARG A 23 -0.16 7.24 2.91
N VAL A 24 1.12 7.55 3.03
CA VAL A 24 1.83 7.61 4.29
C VAL A 24 1.44 8.86 5.06
N GLN A 25 1.00 8.64 6.29
CA GLN A 25 0.67 9.67 7.26
C GLN A 25 1.70 9.58 8.41
N PRO A 26 2.79 10.36 8.34
CA PRO A 26 3.79 10.41 9.40
C PRO A 26 3.24 11.11 10.66
N ARG A 27 3.94 10.97 11.80
CA ARG A 27 3.52 11.48 13.12
C ARG A 27 2.22 10.84 13.64
N ALA A 28 1.98 9.57 13.34
CA ALA A 28 0.91 8.82 13.96
C ALA A 28 1.33 8.28 15.34
N SER A 29 0.39 8.16 16.28
CA SER A 29 0.70 7.54 17.59
C SER A 29 1.11 6.07 17.48
N ARG A 30 0.67 5.36 16.44
CA ARG A 30 0.99 3.94 16.20
C ARG A 30 1.10 3.64 14.71
N THR A 31 1.96 2.70 14.37
CA THR A 31 2.15 2.22 12.99
C THR A 31 1.08 1.19 12.65
N ARG A 32 0.21 1.51 11.68
CA ARG A 32 -0.93 0.66 11.28
C ARG A 32 -1.44 0.98 9.89
N LEU A 33 -2.03 -0.02 9.25
CA LEU A 33 -2.85 0.17 8.05
C LEU A 33 -4.19 0.80 8.46
N GLY A 34 -4.60 1.81 7.73
CA GLY A 34 -5.90 2.46 7.87
C GLY A 34 -6.81 2.14 6.70
N GLU A 35 -7.92 2.86 6.65
CA GLU A 35 -8.88 2.77 5.55
C GLU A 35 -8.29 3.34 4.26
N HIS A 36 -8.70 2.77 3.13
CA HIS A 36 -8.38 3.31 1.81
C HIS A 36 -9.37 4.41 1.45
N ALA A 37 -8.88 5.47 0.80
CA ALA A 37 -9.69 6.60 0.37
C ALA A 37 -9.13 7.17 -0.92
N ASN A 38 -9.98 7.41 -1.92
CA ASN A 38 -9.61 7.91 -3.24
C ASN A 38 -8.53 7.04 -3.94
N GLY A 39 -8.66 5.72 -3.84
CA GLY A 39 -7.86 4.73 -4.54
C GLY A 39 -6.50 4.56 -3.90
N ARG A 40 -6.38 4.89 -2.60
CA ARG A 40 -5.11 4.88 -1.88
C ARG A 40 -5.27 4.37 -0.46
N LEU A 41 -4.46 3.40 -0.07
CA LEU A 41 -4.46 2.82 1.27
C LEU A 41 -3.76 3.77 2.25
N ARG A 42 -4.47 4.27 3.27
CA ARG A 42 -3.82 5.12 4.27
C ARG A 42 -2.95 4.27 5.18
N VAL A 43 -1.70 4.69 5.36
CA VAL A 43 -0.74 4.03 6.23
C VAL A 43 -0.27 5.02 7.27
N TYR A 44 -0.56 4.73 8.52
CA TYR A 44 -0.13 5.53 9.65
C TYR A 44 1.25 5.03 10.06
N LEU A 45 2.24 5.92 10.08
CA LEU A 45 3.58 5.61 10.56
C LEU A 45 3.91 6.50 11.75
N SER A 46 4.43 5.90 12.80
CA SER A 46 4.98 6.65 13.93
C SER A 46 6.35 7.26 13.59
N ALA A 47 7.09 6.66 12.65
CA ALA A 47 8.35 7.21 12.18
C ALA A 47 8.20 8.63 11.60
N PRO A 48 9.17 9.53 11.85
CA PRO A 48 9.26 10.79 11.14
C PRO A 48 9.51 10.54 9.64
N PRO A 49 9.11 11.48 8.76
CA PRO A 49 9.32 11.36 7.31
C PRO A 49 10.80 11.50 6.91
N THR A 50 11.73 11.62 7.86
CA THR A 50 13.16 11.82 7.63
C THR A 50 13.81 10.59 6.98
N ASP A 51 14.29 10.80 5.76
CA ASP A 51 15.28 10.06 4.96
C ASP A 51 15.49 8.57 5.27
N GLY A 52 14.42 7.77 5.17
CA GLY A 52 14.52 6.30 5.12
C GLY A 52 13.77 5.57 6.22
N ARG A 53 13.60 6.14 7.43
CA ARG A 53 12.89 5.43 8.51
C ARG A 53 11.41 5.18 8.19
N ALA A 54 10.75 6.13 7.55
CA ALA A 54 9.38 5.96 7.08
C ALA A 54 9.27 4.91 5.96
N ASN A 55 10.26 4.82 5.07
CA ASN A 55 10.29 3.82 4.01
C ASN A 55 10.48 2.42 4.58
N THR A 56 11.44 2.23 5.48
CA THR A 56 11.69 0.94 6.12
C THR A 56 10.46 0.45 6.86
N GLN A 57 9.87 1.29 7.71
CA GLN A 57 8.64 0.92 8.44
C GLN A 57 7.47 0.62 7.51
N LEU A 58 7.33 1.37 6.42
CA LEU A 58 6.29 1.11 5.43
C LEU A 58 6.49 -0.25 4.76
N ILE A 59 7.70 -0.53 4.29
CA ILE A 59 8.04 -1.79 3.62
C ILE A 59 7.82 -2.96 4.59
N GLU A 60 8.26 -2.85 5.84
CA GLU A 60 8.04 -3.88 6.87
C GLU A 60 6.55 -4.11 7.17
N LEU A 61 5.76 -3.04 7.28
CA LEU A 61 4.33 -3.12 7.52
C LEU A 61 3.60 -3.82 6.35
N ILE A 62 3.91 -3.41 5.12
CA ILE A 62 3.30 -3.96 3.90
C ILE A 62 3.73 -5.41 3.71
N ALA A 63 5.02 -5.71 3.86
CA ALA A 63 5.55 -7.07 3.83
C ALA A 63 4.81 -7.99 4.80
N LYS A 64 4.63 -7.55 6.05
CA LYS A 64 3.91 -8.30 7.08
C LYS A 64 2.42 -8.46 6.77
N ALA A 65 1.78 -7.43 6.22
CA ALA A 65 0.35 -7.45 5.92
C ALA A 65 0.00 -8.35 4.72
N PHE A 66 0.86 -8.38 3.70
CA PHE A 66 0.70 -9.19 2.49
C PHE A 66 1.43 -10.54 2.57
N GLY A 67 2.13 -10.82 3.69
CA GLY A 67 2.91 -12.05 3.87
C GLY A 67 4.05 -12.22 2.86
N VAL A 68 4.60 -11.12 2.33
CA VAL A 68 5.70 -11.13 1.35
C VAL A 68 7.02 -10.72 1.97
N ALA A 69 8.12 -11.11 1.34
CA ALA A 69 9.44 -10.60 1.73
C ALA A 69 9.56 -9.11 1.40
N LYS A 70 10.24 -8.34 2.26
CA LYS A 70 10.61 -6.94 1.98
C LYS A 70 11.32 -6.74 0.64
N SER A 71 12.05 -7.76 0.17
CA SER A 71 12.74 -7.75 -1.12
C SER A 71 11.79 -7.75 -2.32
N ARG A 72 10.53 -8.21 -2.15
CA ARG A 72 9.49 -8.19 -3.17
C ARG A 72 8.64 -6.91 -3.16
N VAL A 73 8.94 -5.99 -2.24
CA VAL A 73 8.21 -4.72 -2.10
C VAL A 73 9.09 -3.60 -2.64
N HIS A 74 8.80 -3.15 -3.86
CA HIS A 74 9.56 -2.11 -4.54
C HIS A 74 8.83 -0.79 -4.48
N LEU A 75 9.51 0.28 -4.06
CA LEU A 75 8.94 1.62 -4.11
C LEU A 75 9.09 2.19 -5.53
N LEU A 76 8.00 2.24 -6.28
CA LEU A 76 7.98 2.78 -7.64
C LEU A 76 8.03 4.31 -7.64
N ARG A 77 7.18 4.95 -6.82
CA ARG A 77 7.06 6.42 -6.76
C ARG A 77 6.80 6.90 -5.34
N GLY A 78 7.11 8.17 -5.09
CA GLY A 78 6.78 8.85 -3.84
C GLY A 78 7.83 8.69 -2.74
N ALA A 79 9.09 8.38 -3.05
CA ALA A 79 10.18 8.35 -2.06
C ALA A 79 10.18 9.59 -1.15
N GLN A 80 9.97 10.77 -1.74
CA GLN A 80 9.95 12.05 -1.05
C GLN A 80 8.54 12.61 -0.77
N SER A 81 7.48 11.89 -1.13
CA SER A 81 6.08 12.36 -1.03
C SER A 81 5.26 11.53 -0.04
N ARG A 82 4.15 12.11 0.44
CA ARG A 82 3.18 11.42 1.32
C ARG A 82 2.41 10.34 0.56
N ASN A 83 2.33 10.45 -0.75
CA ASN A 83 1.71 9.47 -1.64
C ASN A 83 2.83 8.62 -2.22
N LYS A 84 2.75 7.31 -2.00
CA LYS A 84 3.75 6.33 -2.40
C LYS A 84 3.07 5.24 -3.23
N ASP A 85 3.72 4.83 -4.30
CA ASP A 85 3.30 3.68 -5.10
C ASP A 85 4.33 2.57 -4.87
N LEU A 86 3.85 1.43 -4.38
CA LEU A 86 4.63 0.23 -4.14
C LEU A 86 4.25 -0.81 -5.19
N LEU A 87 5.22 -1.59 -5.65
CA LEU A 87 5.02 -2.81 -6.41
C LEU A 87 5.28 -3.98 -5.47
N ILE A 88 4.36 -4.92 -5.42
CA ILE A 88 4.46 -6.14 -4.65
C ILE A 88 4.54 -7.28 -5.66
N GLU A 89 5.70 -7.91 -5.79
CA GLU A 89 5.88 -9.08 -6.66
C GLU A 89 5.29 -10.32 -5.99
N SER A 90 4.44 -11.07 -6.73
CA SER A 90 3.77 -12.30 -6.29
C SER A 90 3.27 -12.25 -4.82
N PRO A 91 2.19 -11.50 -4.52
CA PRO A 91 1.65 -11.39 -3.16
C PRO A 91 1.25 -12.77 -2.62
N GLY A 92 1.94 -13.23 -1.56
CA GLY A 92 1.74 -14.56 -0.99
C GLY A 92 0.40 -14.72 -0.25
N CYS A 93 -0.07 -13.63 0.36
CA CYS A 93 -1.40 -13.52 0.91
C CYS A 93 -2.00 -12.18 0.51
N LEU A 94 -3.10 -12.22 -0.23
CA LEU A 94 -3.98 -11.06 -0.34
C LEU A 94 -4.81 -11.05 0.95
N PRO A 95 -4.67 -10.04 1.84
CA PRO A 95 -5.57 -9.95 2.98
C PRO A 95 -7.00 -9.95 2.43
N SER A 96 -7.92 -10.63 3.11
CA SER A 96 -9.32 -10.77 2.73
C SER A 96 -10.10 -9.45 2.80
N LEU A 97 -9.59 -8.41 2.13
CA LEU A 97 -10.35 -7.26 1.66
C LEU A 97 -10.94 -7.67 0.32
N ASN A 98 -12.21 -8.10 0.35
CA ASN A 98 -13.14 -8.26 -0.77
C ASN A 98 -12.58 -7.83 -2.14
N ILE A 99 -11.96 -8.80 -2.83
CA ILE A 99 -11.42 -8.61 -4.17
C ILE A 99 -12.49 -9.15 -5.12
N PRO A 100 -13.15 -8.33 -5.95
CA PRO A 100 -13.84 -8.88 -7.10
C PRO A 100 -12.75 -9.48 -8.01
N ALA A 101 -12.76 -10.80 -8.17
CA ALA A 101 -11.97 -11.44 -9.21
C ALA A 101 -12.35 -10.79 -10.55
N PRO A 102 -11.38 -10.35 -11.38
CA PRO A 102 -11.70 -10.09 -12.77
C PRO A 102 -12.09 -11.43 -13.40
N ASP A 103 -13.27 -11.47 -14.01
CA ASP A 103 -13.68 -12.52 -14.96
C ASP A 103 -12.63 -12.68 -16.08
#